data_AF-A0A075JVV5-F1
#
_entry.id   AF-A0A075JVV5-F1
#
_cell.length_a   1.000
_cell.length_b   1.000
_cell.length_c   1.000
_cell.angle_alpha   90.00
_cell.angle_beta   90.00
_cell.angle_gamma   90.00
#
_symmetry.space_group_name_H-M   'P 1'
#
loop_
_entity.id
_entity.type
_entity.pdbx_description
1 polymer ?
#
loop_
_entity_poly.entity_id
_entity_poly.type
_entity_poly.pdbx_seq_one_letter_code
_entity_poly.pdbx_strand_id
1 'polypeptide(L)'
;MTQIKFVSKEKEMIVGIMEELQVEKGILALKEVYIIEISNFIDKYNLEGSQLENLQGSINSIFTSKNRKEIDFYMLHARDFMKNIESAKDKGWI
;
A
#
# COMPACT_ATOMS: atom_id res chain seq x y z
N MET A 1 30.83 -17.47 -36.05
CA MET A 1 31.42 -16.81 -34.87
C MET A 1 30.29 -16.44 -33.93
N THR A 2 30.04 -17.25 -32.91
CA THR A 2 29.00 -16.96 -31.92
C THR A 2 29.65 -16.15 -30.80
N GLN A 3 29.37 -14.85 -30.71
CA GLN A 3 29.82 -14.02 -29.59
C GLN A 3 29.08 -14.47 -28.33
N ILE A 4 29.75 -15.27 -27.51
CA ILE A 4 29.28 -15.60 -26.17
C ILE A 4 29.52 -14.35 -25.31
N LYS A 5 28.42 -13.70 -24.93
CA LYS A 5 28.42 -12.50 -24.08
C LYS A 5 28.85 -12.91 -22.67
N PHE A 6 30.16 -12.80 -22.37
CA PHE A 6 30.66 -12.89 -21.00
C PHE A 6 30.18 -11.64 -20.25
N VAL A 7 29.05 -11.75 -19.58
CA VAL A 7 28.64 -10.76 -18.57
C VAL A 7 29.49 -11.06 -17.33
N SER A 8 30.20 -10.07 -16.78
CA SER A 8 30.98 -10.30 -15.56
C SER A 8 30.01 -10.55 -14.39
N LYS A 9 30.39 -11.43 -13.44
CA LYS A 9 29.58 -11.70 -12.22
C LYS A 9 29.20 -10.42 -11.46
N GLU A 10 30.07 -9.42 -11.49
CA GLU A 10 29.80 -8.09 -10.93
C GLU A 10 28.63 -7.39 -11.60
N LYS A 11 28.53 -7.49 -12.93
CA LYS A 11 27.42 -6.91 -13.68
C LYS A 11 26.09 -7.64 -13.43
N GLU A 12 26.12 -8.96 -13.28
CA GLU A 12 24.93 -9.73 -12.89
C GLU A 12 24.45 -9.34 -11.49
N MET A 13 25.37 -9.20 -10.53
CA MET A 13 25.06 -8.73 -9.17
C MET A 13 24.46 -7.32 -9.16
N ILE A 14 25.03 -6.38 -9.92
CA ILE A 14 24.50 -5.02 -10.03
C ILE A 14 23.08 -5.02 -10.60
N VAL A 15 22.83 -5.82 -11.66
CA VAL A 15 21.48 -5.94 -12.24
C VAL A 15 20.49 -6.47 -11.21
N GLY A 16 20.85 -7.51 -10.46
CA GLY A 16 19.98 -8.05 -9.39
C GLY A 16 19.62 -7.00 -8.33
N ILE A 17 20.61 -6.23 -7.85
CA ILE A 17 20.37 -5.15 -6.87
C ILE A 17 19.45 -4.08 -7.46
N MET A 18 19.62 -3.72 -8.73
CA MET A 18 18.77 -2.74 -9.39
C MET A 18 17.31 -3.20 -9.50
N GLU A 19 17.09 -4.49 -9.80
CA GLU A 19 15.76 -5.09 -9.86
C GLU A 19 15.08 -5.08 -8.48
N GLU A 20 15.82 -5.44 -7.43
CA GLU A 20 15.32 -5.39 -6.04
C GLU A 20 14.92 -3.97 -5.61
N LEU A 21 15.77 -2.98 -5.87
CA LEU A 21 15.47 -1.58 -5.59
C LEU A 21 14.25 -1.07 -6.36
N GLN A 22 14.07 -1.52 -7.60
CA GLN A 22 12.91 -1.15 -8.39
C GLN A 22 11.62 -1.73 -7.82
N VAL A 23 11.65 -2.97 -7.33
CA VAL A 23 10.51 -3.58 -6.62
C VAL A 23 10.22 -2.82 -5.32
N GLU A 24 11.23 -2.50 -4.52
CA GLU A 24 11.08 -1.77 -3.26
C GLU A 24 10.46 -0.37 -3.49
N LYS A 25 10.93 0.34 -4.52
CA LYS A 25 10.34 1.63 -4.94
C LYS A 25 8.87 1.48 -5.32
N GLY A 26 8.51 0.42 -6.04
CA GLY A 26 7.12 0.13 -6.40
C GLY A 26 6.23 -0.12 -5.17
N ILE A 27 6.76 -0.85 -4.18
CA ILE A 27 6.09 -1.11 -2.90
C ILE A 27 5.87 0.19 -2.13
N LEU A 28 6.90 1.05 -2.02
CA LEU A 28 6.78 2.35 -1.34
C LEU A 28 5.73 3.25 -1.99
N ALA A 29 5.78 3.40 -3.32
CA ALA A 29 4.80 4.21 -4.05
C ALA A 29 3.37 3.69 -3.85
N LEU A 30 3.17 2.36 -3.82
CA LEU A 30 1.87 1.76 -3.58
C LEU A 30 1.34 2.09 -2.17
N LYS A 31 2.20 1.99 -1.15
CA LYS A 31 1.83 2.35 0.23
C LYS A 31 1.37 3.79 0.32
N GLU A 32 2.12 4.72 -0.28
CA GLU A 32 1.78 6.15 -0.28
C GLU A 32 0.39 6.39 -0.88
N VAL A 33 0.10 5.80 -2.04
CA VAL A 33 -1.20 5.96 -2.71
C VAL A 33 -2.35 5.48 -1.81
N TYR A 34 -2.21 4.32 -1.19
CA TYR A 34 -3.27 3.76 -0.33
C TYR A 34 -3.42 4.51 0.99
N ILE A 35 -2.32 4.98 1.59
CA ILE A 35 -2.38 5.80 2.79
C ILE A 35 -3.11 7.12 2.49
N ILE A 36 -2.79 7.77 1.36
CA ILE A 36 -3.47 8.99 0.91
C ILE A 36 -4.97 8.73 0.68
N GLU A 37 -5.35 7.59 0.08
CA GLU A 37 -6.75 7.21 -0.13
C GLU A 37 -7.51 7.14 1.21
N ILE A 38 -6.95 6.47 2.22
CA ILE A 38 -7.56 6.33 3.55
C ILE A 38 -7.60 7.69 4.27
N SER A 39 -6.51 8.46 4.24
CA SER A 39 -6.46 9.79 4.86
C SER A 39 -7.50 10.74 4.27
N ASN A 40 -7.63 10.79 2.94
CA ASN A 40 -8.66 11.61 2.29
C ASN A 40 -10.08 11.17 2.68
N PHE A 41 -10.31 9.87 2.89
CA PHE A 41 -11.60 9.38 3.36
C PHE A 41 -11.90 9.83 4.79
N ILE A 42 -10.91 9.74 5.69
CA ILE A 42 -11.02 10.23 7.07
C ILE A 42 -11.40 11.71 7.07
N ASP A 43 -10.70 12.53 6.28
CA ASP A 43 -10.95 13.97 6.21
C ASP A 43 -12.32 14.28 5.60
N LYS A 44 -12.70 13.59 4.51
CA LYS A 44 -13.99 13.76 3.83
C LYS A 44 -15.17 13.54 4.77
N TYR A 45 -15.10 12.55 5.64
CA TYR A 45 -16.20 12.17 6.54
C TYR A 45 -16.04 12.68 7.97
N ASN A 46 -15.00 13.47 8.26
CA ASN A 46 -14.63 13.96 9.59
C ASN A 46 -14.74 12.84 10.65
N LEU A 47 -14.02 11.75 10.42
CA LEU A 47 -14.12 10.55 11.27
C LEU A 47 -13.45 10.78 12.62
N GLU A 48 -14.10 10.26 13.66
CA GLU A 48 -13.65 10.39 15.05
C GLU A 48 -13.78 9.06 15.80
N GLY A 49 -13.17 8.99 16.99
CA GLY A 49 -13.24 7.82 17.87
C GLY A 49 -12.83 6.52 17.18
N SER A 50 -13.62 5.46 17.37
CA SER A 50 -13.28 4.11 16.89
C SER A 50 -13.17 4.01 15.36
N GLN A 51 -13.86 4.87 14.59
CA GLN A 51 -13.75 4.88 13.13
C GLN A 51 -12.38 5.36 12.67
N LEU A 52 -11.93 6.46 13.29
CA LEU A 52 -10.61 7.03 13.05
C LEU A 52 -9.52 6.04 13.47
N GLU A 53 -9.61 5.48 14.68
CA GLU A 53 -8.64 4.51 15.22
C GLU A 53 -8.48 3.28 14.31
N ASN A 54 -9.60 2.72 13.82
CA ASN A 54 -9.56 1.56 12.92
C ASN A 54 -8.88 1.86 11.58
N LEU A 55 -9.14 3.03 10.99
CA LEU A 55 -8.51 3.41 9.73
C LEU A 55 -7.04 3.82 9.91
N GLN A 56 -6.68 4.45 11.02
CA GLN A 56 -5.28 4.68 11.39
C GLN A 56 -4.53 3.35 11.62
N GLY A 57 -5.18 2.36 12.23
CA GLY A 57 -4.66 1.00 12.32
C GLY A 57 -4.35 0.40 10.94
N SER A 58 -5.28 0.58 9.99
CA SER A 58 -5.10 0.13 8.60
C SER A 58 -3.94 0.83 7.90
N ILE A 59 -3.79 2.16 8.08
CA ILE A 59 -2.63 2.93 7.59
C ILE A 59 -1.32 2.35 8.15
N ASN A 60 -1.26 2.08 9.46
CA ASN A 60 -0.06 1.53 10.10
C ASN A 60 0.29 0.13 9.57
N SER A 61 -0.72 -0.72 9.34
CA SER A 61 -0.51 -2.05 8.75
C SER A 61 0.00 -1.95 7.31
N ILE A 62 -0.53 -1.03 6.50
CA ILE A 62 -0.05 -0.78 5.13
C ILE A 62 1.39 -0.26 5.15
N PHE A 63 1.68 0.72 6.01
CA PHE A 63 3.01 1.31 6.14
C PHE A 63 4.08 0.27 6.51
N THR A 64 3.76 -0.65 7.41
CA THR A 64 4.69 -1.68 7.91
C THR A 64 4.75 -2.96 7.05
N SER A 65 3.87 -3.10 6.06
CA SER A 65 3.83 -4.27 5.17
C SER A 65 5.12 -4.46 4.38
N LYS A 66 5.56 -5.71 4.22
CA LYS A 66 6.85 -6.03 3.57
C LYS A 66 6.75 -6.28 2.08
N ASN A 67 5.55 -6.60 1.62
CA ASN A 67 5.31 -6.99 0.24
C ASN A 67 3.94 -6.49 -0.22
N ARG A 68 3.75 -6.53 -1.54
CA ARG A 68 2.50 -6.10 -2.17
C ARG A 68 1.27 -6.87 -1.67
N LYS A 69 1.40 -8.17 -1.41
CA LYS A 69 0.27 -9.00 -0.99
C LYS A 69 -0.29 -8.55 0.37
N GLU A 70 0.58 -8.23 1.32
CA GLU A 70 0.18 -7.67 2.62
C GLU A 70 -0.49 -6.30 2.45
N ILE A 71 0.10 -5.43 1.63
CA ILE A 71 -0.46 -4.10 1.34
C ILE A 71 -1.88 -4.22 0.76
N ASP A 72 -2.06 -5.06 -0.26
CA ASP A 72 -3.35 -5.27 -0.91
C ASP A 72 -4.38 -5.91 0.04
N PHE A 73 -3.94 -6.79 0.94
CA PHE A 73 -4.80 -7.39 1.98
C PHE A 73 -5.32 -6.34 2.95
N TYR A 74 -4.45 -5.51 3.54
CA TYR A 74 -4.89 -4.47 4.47
C TYR A 74 -5.73 -3.40 3.79
N MET A 75 -5.41 -3.06 2.53
CA MET A 75 -6.20 -2.10 1.78
C MET A 75 -7.60 -2.62 1.46
N LEU A 76 -7.75 -3.91 1.15
CA LEU A 76 -9.06 -4.52 0.95
C LEU A 76 -9.94 -4.36 2.21
N HIS A 77 -9.39 -4.68 3.39
CA HIS A 77 -10.10 -4.52 4.65
C HIS A 77 -10.43 -3.07 4.98
N ALA A 78 -9.51 -2.14 4.72
CA ALA A 78 -9.76 -0.72 4.87
C ALA A 78 -10.92 -0.26 3.97
N ARG A 79 -10.94 -0.68 2.70
CA ARG A 79 -12.02 -0.33 1.76
C ARG A 79 -13.37 -0.89 2.16
N ASP A 80 -13.42 -2.14 2.63
CA ASP A 80 -14.67 -2.73 3.12
C ASP A 80 -15.21 -1.93 4.33
N PHE A 81 -14.33 -1.52 5.23
CA PHE A 81 -14.72 -0.68 6.37
C PHE A 81 -15.16 0.73 5.95
N MET A 82 -14.42 1.39 5.05
CA MET A 82 -14.80 2.69 4.48
C MET A 82 -16.17 2.64 3.81
N LYS A 83 -16.45 1.59 3.02
CA LYS A 83 -17.76 1.39 2.37
C LYS A 83 -18.89 1.23 3.39
N ASN A 84 -18.63 0.54 4.50
CA ASN A 84 -19.63 0.39 5.56
C ASN A 84 -19.92 1.72 6.26
N ILE A 85 -18.90 2.55 6.50
CA ILE A 85 -19.06 3.90 7.06
C ILE A 85 -19.87 4.76 6.10
N GLU A 86 -19.49 4.81 4.82
CA GLU A 86 -20.18 5.58 3.79
C GLU A 86 -21.66 5.19 3.70
N SER A 87 -21.95 3.90 3.61
CA SER A 87 -23.32 3.37 3.58
C SER A 87 -24.13 3.73 4.83
N ALA A 88 -23.51 3.76 6.00
CA ALA A 88 -24.19 4.10 7.25
C ALA A 88 -24.42 5.61 7.39
N LYS A 89 -23.48 6.45 6.93
CA LYS A 89 -23.62 7.92 6.83
C LYS A 89 -24.73 8.30 5.85
N ASP A 90 -24.75 7.70 4.66
CA ASP A 90 -25.77 7.97 3.63
C ASP A 90 -27.19 7.64 4.11
N LYS A 91 -27.32 6.66 5.01
CA LYS A 91 -28.59 6.27 5.63
C LYS A 91 -28.93 7.05 6.90
N GLY A 92 -28.04 7.93 7.38
CA GLY A 92 -28.19 8.67 8.63
C GLY A 92 -28.18 7.79 9.87
N TRP A 93 -27.52 6.63 9.83
CA TRP A 93 -27.37 5.74 10.99
C TRP A 93 -26.27 6.22 11.95
N ILE A 94 -25.31 6.99 11.42
CA ILE A 94 -24.13 7.57 12.08
C ILE A 94 -23.69 8.86 11.39
#